data_AF-A0A829GGI6-F1
#
_entry.id   AF-A0A829GGI6-F1
#
_cell.length_a   1.000
_cell.length_b   1.000
_cell.length_c   1.000
_cell.angle_alpha   90.00
_cell.angle_beta   90.00
_cell.angle_gamma   90.00
#
_symmetry.space_group_name_H-M   'P 1'
#
loop_
_entity.id
_entity.type
_entity.pdbx_description
1 polymer ?
#
loop_
_entity_poly.entity_id
_entity_poly.type
_entity_poly.pdbx_seq_one_letter_code
_entity_poly.pdbx_strand_id
1 'polypeptide(L)'
;MRFKEIKGGSFQMGTDDHIGFDEDYEGPPTIVRVPSFSMADTPVTNADFDDFIAATAYQTVAERLGSSFVFELLIPEEERVTYQHVAGAPWWLLVPGADWQHPYGAESSNIDLDNHPVVHVALEDALAYCQWSHSQLPTEAQWEYAAGAGTATTYPWGESLVDEHGFHANTWQGDFPNDNTAEDGFVGTAPVKSYE
;
A
#
# COMPACT_ATOMS: atom_id res chain seq x y z
N MET A 1 -5.18 -10.97 -11.37
CA MET A 1 -6.17 -10.29 -10.49
C MET A 1 -7.63 -10.73 -10.68
N ARG A 2 -8.41 -10.76 -9.59
CA ARG A 2 -9.88 -10.97 -9.60
C ARG A 2 -10.59 -9.65 -9.29
N PHE A 3 -11.58 -9.29 -10.10
CA PHE A 3 -12.41 -8.12 -9.88
C PHE A 3 -13.74 -8.49 -9.21
N LYS A 4 -14.25 -7.58 -8.39
CA LYS A 4 -15.55 -7.64 -7.72
C LYS A 4 -16.42 -6.49 -8.18
N GLU A 5 -17.67 -6.81 -8.49
CA GLU A 5 -18.69 -5.82 -8.76
C GLU A 5 -19.09 -5.10 -7.47
N ILE A 6 -18.92 -3.78 -7.47
CA ILE A 6 -19.35 -2.89 -6.41
C ILE A 6 -20.58 -2.15 -6.91
N LYS A 7 -21.72 -2.38 -6.24
CA LYS A 7 -22.96 -1.68 -6.56
C LYS A 7 -22.81 -0.21 -6.19
N GLY A 8 -23.04 0.68 -7.14
CA GLY A 8 -22.97 2.12 -6.89
C GLY A 8 -24.08 2.60 -5.96
N GLY A 9 -23.83 3.75 -5.34
CA GLY A 9 -24.71 4.35 -4.36
C GLY A 9 -24.25 5.76 -3.97
N SER A 10 -24.88 6.30 -2.93
CA SER A 10 -24.40 7.50 -2.27
C SER A 10 -23.84 7.12 -0.90
N PHE A 11 -22.74 7.76 -0.51
CA PHE A 11 -22.15 7.64 0.83
C PHE A 11 -21.64 8.98 1.30
N GLN A 12 -21.36 9.08 2.60
CA GLN A 12 -20.63 10.21 3.16
C GLN A 12 -19.15 9.92 3.01
N MET A 13 -18.47 10.74 2.22
CA MET A 13 -17.03 10.71 2.03
C MET A 13 -16.37 11.72 2.96
N GLY A 14 -15.26 11.36 3.60
CA GLY A 14 -14.52 12.21 4.53
C GLY A 14 -15.13 12.34 5.93
N THR A 15 -14.43 13.06 6.81
CA THR A 15 -14.75 13.19 8.24
C THR A 15 -14.41 14.59 8.79
N ASP A 16 -15.03 14.94 9.92
CA ASP A 16 -14.76 16.17 10.72
C ASP A 16 -14.34 15.79 12.16
N ASP A 17 -13.89 14.55 12.40
CA ASP A 17 -13.54 14.09 13.76
C ASP A 17 -12.27 14.75 14.34
N HIS A 18 -11.49 15.47 13.51
CA HIS A 18 -10.22 16.11 13.84
C HIS A 18 -9.21 15.15 14.51
N ILE A 19 -9.29 13.86 14.19
CA ILE A 19 -8.30 12.86 14.62
C ILE A 19 -7.03 12.95 13.77
N GLY A 20 -7.20 13.19 12.46
CA GLY A 20 -6.12 13.38 11.48
C GLY A 20 -5.45 14.75 11.56
N PHE A 21 -4.60 15.03 10.56
CA PHE A 21 -3.93 16.32 10.42
C PHE A 21 -4.80 17.30 9.60
N ASP A 22 -4.88 18.56 10.03
CA ASP A 22 -5.67 19.58 9.33
C ASP A 22 -5.19 19.80 7.88
N GLU A 23 -3.90 19.54 7.62
CA GLU A 23 -3.27 19.65 6.30
C GLU A 23 -3.66 18.54 5.31
N ASP A 24 -4.26 17.44 5.79
CA ASP A 24 -4.70 16.32 4.95
C ASP A 24 -6.09 16.56 4.34
N TYR A 25 -6.82 17.58 4.82
CA TYR A 25 -8.13 17.98 4.30
C TYR A 25 -9.15 16.83 4.22
N GLU A 26 -9.20 15.98 5.24
CA GLU A 26 -10.15 14.85 5.33
C GLU A 26 -11.62 15.29 5.35
N GLY A 27 -11.87 16.54 5.75
CA GLY A 27 -13.20 17.16 5.81
C GLY A 27 -13.41 18.30 4.80
N PRO A 28 -14.65 18.82 4.71
CA PRO A 28 -15.83 18.36 5.44
C PRO A 28 -16.48 17.13 4.80
N PRO A 29 -17.18 16.30 5.60
CA PRO A 29 -17.90 15.14 5.12
C PRO A 29 -18.93 15.54 4.07
N THR A 30 -18.87 14.90 2.91
CA THR A 30 -19.70 15.26 1.75
C THR A 30 -20.42 14.04 1.20
N ILE A 31 -21.70 14.21 0.83
CA ILE A 31 -22.45 13.14 0.16
C ILE A 31 -21.99 13.01 -1.29
N VAL A 32 -21.28 11.94 -1.59
CA VAL A 32 -20.78 11.62 -2.93
C VAL A 32 -21.57 10.46 -3.51
N ARG A 33 -21.91 10.56 -4.81
CA ARG A 33 -22.55 9.48 -5.56
C ARG A 33 -21.53 8.80 -6.47
N VAL A 34 -21.35 7.50 -6.29
CA VAL A 34 -20.46 6.66 -7.11
C VAL A 34 -21.32 5.73 -7.99
N PRO A 35 -21.11 5.66 -9.32
CA PRO A 35 -21.77 4.68 -10.17
C PRO A 35 -21.30 3.25 -9.82
N SER A 36 -22.01 2.21 -10.27
CA SER A 36 -21.48 0.86 -10.13
C SER A 36 -20.17 0.71 -10.91
N PHE A 37 -19.22 -0.03 -10.35
CA PHE A 37 -17.90 -0.26 -10.93
C PHE A 37 -17.37 -1.61 -10.47
N SER A 38 -16.26 -2.04 -11.07
CA SER A 38 -15.51 -3.20 -10.63
C SER A 38 -14.18 -2.78 -10.01
N MET A 39 -13.76 -3.42 -8.92
CA MET A 39 -12.47 -3.19 -8.27
C MET A 39 -11.78 -4.53 -8.00
N ALA A 40 -10.46 -4.56 -8.08
CA ALA A 40 -9.69 -5.75 -7.71
C ALA A 40 -9.92 -6.07 -6.21
N ASP A 41 -10.07 -7.34 -5.86
CA ASP A 41 -10.25 -7.74 -4.45
C ASP A 41 -8.98 -7.77 -3.62
N THR A 42 -7.85 -7.42 -4.24
CA THR A 42 -6.52 -7.33 -3.63
C THR A 42 -5.73 -6.20 -4.30
N PRO A 43 -4.71 -5.64 -3.64
CA PRO A 43 -3.61 -4.98 -4.34
C PRO A 43 -3.01 -5.86 -5.45
N VAL A 44 -2.35 -5.23 -6.43
CA VAL A 44 -1.54 -5.94 -7.43
C VAL A 44 -0.42 -6.69 -6.71
N THR A 45 -0.26 -7.98 -6.98
CA THR A 45 0.81 -8.78 -6.37
C THR A 45 2.12 -8.68 -7.15
N ASN A 46 3.23 -9.13 -6.54
CA ASN A 46 4.49 -9.31 -7.27
C ASN A 46 4.30 -10.23 -8.49
N ALA A 47 3.57 -11.34 -8.35
CA ALA A 47 3.28 -12.24 -9.47
C ALA A 47 2.46 -11.59 -10.60
N ASP A 48 1.43 -10.80 -10.27
CA ASP A 48 0.66 -10.05 -11.28
C ASP A 48 1.56 -9.01 -12.00
N PHE A 49 2.49 -8.38 -11.28
CA PHE A 49 3.42 -7.40 -11.85
C PHE A 49 4.54 -8.06 -12.68
N ASP A 50 5.01 -9.24 -12.29
CA ASP A 50 5.92 -10.09 -13.07
C ASP A 50 5.35 -10.36 -14.47
N ASP A 51 4.07 -10.74 -14.56
CA ASP A 51 3.38 -10.97 -15.83
C ASP A 51 3.38 -9.71 -16.73
N PHE A 52 3.17 -8.53 -16.12
CA PHE A 52 3.25 -7.25 -16.83
C PHE A 52 4.65 -6.99 -17.37
N ILE A 53 5.68 -7.16 -16.55
CA ILE A 53 7.07 -6.89 -16.93
C ILE A 53 7.52 -7.90 -18.00
N ALA A 54 7.20 -9.18 -17.84
CA ALA A 54 7.50 -10.21 -18.83
C ALA A 54 6.84 -9.94 -20.19
N ALA A 55 5.62 -9.40 -20.19
CA ALA A 55 4.88 -9.10 -21.42
C ALA A 55 5.35 -7.82 -22.14
N THR A 56 5.91 -6.86 -21.40
CA THR A 56 6.16 -5.50 -21.91
C THR A 56 7.63 -5.08 -21.93
N ALA A 57 8.48 -5.78 -21.18
CA ALA A 57 9.83 -5.34 -20.83
C ALA A 57 9.86 -3.92 -20.24
N TYR A 58 8.78 -3.53 -19.55
CA TYR A 58 8.70 -2.23 -18.89
C TYR A 58 9.77 -2.12 -17.80
N GLN A 59 10.33 -0.93 -17.65
CA GLN A 59 11.32 -0.61 -16.62
C GLN A 59 10.72 0.44 -15.70
N THR A 60 10.60 0.15 -14.40
CA THR A 60 9.97 1.02 -13.41
C THR A 60 10.74 2.32 -13.18
N VAL A 61 10.08 3.32 -12.59
CA VAL A 61 10.73 4.57 -12.18
C VAL A 61 11.90 4.28 -11.23
N ALA A 62 11.73 3.37 -10.26
CA ALA A 62 12.78 2.99 -9.31
C ALA A 62 14.03 2.44 -10.03
N GLU A 63 13.85 1.54 -10.99
CA GLU A 63 14.94 0.99 -11.80
C GLU A 63 15.64 2.07 -12.64
N ARG A 64 14.88 3.03 -13.21
CA ARG A 64 15.46 4.13 -14.00
C ARG A 64 16.24 5.12 -13.15
N LEU A 65 15.79 5.37 -11.93
CA LEU A 65 16.50 6.20 -10.95
C LEU A 65 17.68 5.47 -10.31
N GLY A 66 17.64 4.14 -10.29
CA GLY A 66 18.66 3.27 -9.69
C GLY A 66 18.58 3.20 -8.16
N SER A 67 17.48 3.65 -7.56
CA SER A 67 17.27 3.67 -6.11
C SER A 67 15.81 3.90 -5.76
N SER A 68 15.40 3.43 -4.59
CA SER A 68 14.10 3.71 -3.98
C SER A 68 14.23 3.88 -2.46
N PHE A 69 13.15 4.23 -1.79
CA PHE A 69 13.13 4.40 -0.33
C PHE A 69 12.84 3.07 0.37
N VAL A 70 13.70 2.68 1.31
CA VAL A 70 13.48 1.50 2.16
C VAL A 70 13.46 1.93 3.63
N PHE A 71 12.54 1.34 4.39
CA PHE A 71 12.42 1.59 5.83
C PHE A 71 13.59 0.95 6.59
N GLU A 72 14.18 1.67 7.53
CA GLU A 72 15.46 1.30 8.13
C GLU A 72 15.45 -0.08 8.81
N LEU A 73 14.36 -0.49 9.47
CA LEU A 73 14.30 -1.81 10.12
C LEU A 73 14.35 -2.98 9.14
N LEU A 74 14.08 -2.74 7.85
CA LEU A 74 14.15 -3.74 6.79
C LEU A 74 15.55 -3.84 6.17
N ILE A 75 16.49 -3.02 6.64
CA ILE A 75 17.89 -2.98 6.22
C ILE A 75 18.79 -3.45 7.38
N PRO A 76 19.83 -4.27 7.13
CA PRO A 76 20.83 -4.61 8.13
C PRO A 76 21.46 -3.36 8.77
N GLU A 77 21.61 -3.35 10.09
CA GLU A 77 22.01 -2.15 10.86
C GLU A 77 23.35 -1.57 10.37
N GLU A 78 24.29 -2.44 10.01
CA GLU A 78 25.60 -2.08 9.48
C GLU A 78 25.57 -1.34 8.14
N GLU A 79 24.51 -1.51 7.35
CA GLU A 79 24.35 -0.85 6.05
C GLU A 79 23.68 0.51 6.16
N ARG A 80 22.79 0.70 7.14
CA ARG A 80 21.96 1.92 7.30
C ARG A 80 22.77 3.20 7.28
N VAL A 81 23.91 3.19 7.98
CA VAL A 81 24.81 4.37 8.13
C VAL A 81 25.42 4.85 6.82
N THR A 82 25.37 4.03 5.77
CA THR A 82 25.92 4.36 4.44
C THR A 82 24.90 5.04 3.53
N TYR A 83 23.61 4.94 3.85
CA TYR A 83 22.53 5.45 3.02
C TYR A 83 22.10 6.85 3.46
N GLN A 84 21.55 7.61 2.50
CA GLN A 84 21.02 8.93 2.79
C GLN A 84 19.65 8.81 3.47
N HIS A 85 19.49 9.48 4.61
CA HIS A 85 18.22 9.56 5.34
C HIS A 85 17.35 10.72 4.81
N VAL A 86 16.04 10.51 4.75
CA VAL A 86 15.06 11.55 4.36
C VAL A 86 14.91 12.59 5.48
N ALA A 87 15.00 13.87 5.12
CA ALA A 87 14.79 14.95 6.06
C ALA A 87 13.33 14.99 6.54
N GLY A 88 13.12 15.03 7.86
CA GLY A 88 11.79 15.01 8.48
C GLY A 88 11.23 13.61 8.74
N ALA A 89 11.79 12.58 8.11
CA ALA A 89 11.43 11.18 8.33
C ALA A 89 12.68 10.28 8.21
N PRO A 90 13.64 10.39 9.15
CA PRO A 90 14.97 9.79 8.99
C PRO A 90 14.96 8.26 8.92
N TRP A 91 13.90 7.59 9.36
CA TRP A 91 13.74 6.14 9.20
C TRP A 91 13.56 5.67 7.74
N TRP A 92 13.39 6.60 6.78
CA TRP A 92 13.41 6.31 5.35
C TRP A 92 14.80 6.54 4.77
N LEU A 93 15.36 5.48 4.17
CA LEU A 93 16.69 5.48 3.55
C LEU A 93 16.57 5.41 2.03
N LEU A 94 17.33 6.26 1.32
CA LEU A 94 17.48 6.13 -0.13
C LEU A 94 18.51 5.02 -0.43
N VAL A 95 18.01 3.86 -0.84
CA VAL A 95 18.82 2.64 -1.02
C VAL A 95 19.08 2.39 -2.52
N PRO A 96 20.35 2.38 -2.97
CA PRO A 96 20.71 2.01 -4.34
C PRO A 96 20.28 0.59 -4.69
N GLY A 97 19.73 0.43 -5.90
CA GLY A 97 19.25 -0.86 -6.40
C GLY A 97 18.01 -1.40 -5.68
N ALA A 98 17.35 -0.59 -4.82
CA ALA A 98 16.03 -0.94 -4.33
C ALA A 98 14.98 -0.69 -5.42
N ASP A 99 14.26 -1.73 -5.77
CA ASP A 99 13.16 -1.73 -6.74
C ASP A 99 12.18 -2.86 -6.41
N TRP A 100 11.20 -3.10 -7.28
CA TRP A 100 10.14 -4.08 -7.04
C TRP A 100 10.63 -5.55 -7.00
N GLN A 101 11.73 -5.90 -7.70
CA GLN A 101 12.36 -7.23 -7.61
C GLN A 101 13.30 -7.34 -6.40
N HIS A 102 13.88 -6.21 -6.01
CA HIS A 102 14.87 -6.07 -4.95
C HIS A 102 14.37 -5.10 -3.85
N PRO A 103 13.29 -5.45 -3.11
CA PRO A 103 12.56 -4.49 -2.28
C PRO A 103 13.35 -3.93 -1.09
N TYR A 104 14.45 -4.57 -0.71
CA TYR A 104 15.31 -4.15 0.41
C TYR A 104 16.74 -3.81 -0.05
N GLY A 105 16.91 -3.48 -1.35
CA GLY A 105 18.22 -3.17 -1.95
C GLY A 105 18.76 -4.30 -2.83
N ALA A 106 19.84 -4.04 -3.55
CA ALA A 106 20.32 -4.86 -4.67
C ALA A 106 20.55 -6.37 -4.36
N GLU A 107 20.87 -6.71 -3.11
CA GLU A 107 21.11 -8.10 -2.68
C GLU A 107 19.85 -8.81 -2.17
N SER A 108 18.73 -8.10 -2.05
CA SER A 108 17.43 -8.66 -1.68
C SER A 108 16.71 -9.29 -2.87
N SER A 109 15.63 -10.03 -2.63
CA SER A 109 14.80 -10.59 -3.71
C SER A 109 13.35 -10.72 -3.25
N ASN A 110 12.42 -10.59 -4.19
CA ASN A 110 10.99 -10.82 -4.00
C ASN A 110 10.56 -12.29 -4.26
N ILE A 111 11.48 -13.25 -4.43
CA ILE A 111 11.17 -14.64 -4.84
C ILE A 111 10.20 -15.39 -3.92
N ASP A 112 10.16 -15.05 -2.63
CA ASP A 112 9.23 -15.64 -1.65
C ASP A 112 8.02 -14.72 -1.36
N LEU A 113 7.82 -13.69 -2.19
CA LEU A 113 6.82 -12.62 -2.00
C LEU A 113 5.82 -12.54 -3.15
N ASP A 114 5.66 -13.60 -3.96
CA ASP A 114 4.76 -13.65 -5.14
C ASP A 114 3.34 -13.14 -4.87
N ASN A 115 2.79 -13.46 -3.68
CA ASN A 115 1.44 -13.09 -3.26
C ASN A 115 1.40 -11.87 -2.34
N HIS A 116 2.53 -11.19 -2.10
CA HIS A 116 2.59 -9.90 -1.42
C HIS A 116 2.29 -8.77 -2.42
N PRO A 117 1.85 -7.59 -1.94
CA PRO A 117 1.68 -6.44 -2.81
C PRO A 117 3.02 -6.05 -3.45
N VAL A 118 3.00 -5.72 -4.74
CA VAL A 118 4.18 -5.12 -5.38
C VAL A 118 4.44 -3.74 -4.77
N VAL A 119 5.71 -3.44 -4.49
CA VAL A 119 6.17 -2.18 -3.89
C VAL A 119 7.21 -1.51 -4.80
N HIS A 120 7.65 -0.29 -4.44
CA HIS A 120 8.57 0.52 -5.26
C HIS A 120 8.02 0.88 -6.65
N VAL A 121 6.69 0.95 -6.75
CA VAL A 121 5.97 1.37 -7.96
C VAL A 121 5.55 2.82 -7.82
N ALA A 122 5.98 3.66 -8.74
CA ALA A 122 5.52 5.04 -8.84
C ALA A 122 4.13 5.10 -9.49
N LEU A 123 3.48 6.28 -9.40
CA LEU A 123 2.20 6.51 -10.08
C LEU A 123 2.29 6.22 -11.60
N GLU A 124 3.41 6.55 -12.23
CA GLU A 124 3.64 6.25 -13.65
C GLU A 124 3.62 4.74 -13.93
N ASP A 125 4.27 3.95 -13.07
CA ASP A 125 4.34 2.49 -13.20
C ASP A 125 2.96 1.87 -13.02
N ALA A 126 2.20 2.35 -12.03
CA ALA A 126 0.83 1.90 -11.77
C ALA A 126 -0.11 2.22 -12.94
N LEU A 127 0.01 3.41 -13.55
CA LEU A 127 -0.77 3.79 -14.73
C LEU A 127 -0.40 2.93 -15.96
N ALA A 128 0.89 2.61 -16.15
CA ALA A 128 1.35 1.74 -17.22
C ALA A 128 0.81 0.30 -17.05
N TYR A 129 0.83 -0.22 -15.82
CA TYR A 129 0.24 -1.51 -15.48
C TYR A 129 -1.28 -1.52 -15.75
N CYS A 130 -2.00 -0.47 -15.35
CA CYS A 130 -3.42 -0.32 -15.64
C CYS A 130 -3.71 -0.32 -17.15
N GLN A 131 -2.91 0.41 -17.93
CA GLN A 131 -3.05 0.44 -19.39
C GLN A 131 -2.86 -0.96 -20.01
N TRP A 132 -1.85 -1.71 -19.58
CA TRP A 132 -1.59 -3.07 -20.04
C TRP A 132 -2.71 -4.06 -19.65
N SER A 133 -3.18 -3.98 -18.40
CA SER A 133 -4.23 -4.87 -17.87
C SER A 133 -5.66 -4.47 -18.28
N HIS A 134 -5.81 -3.43 -19.10
CA HIS A 134 -7.10 -2.85 -19.48
C HIS A 134 -7.95 -2.43 -18.28
N SER A 135 -7.30 -1.90 -17.24
CA SER A 135 -7.91 -1.38 -16.02
C SER A 135 -7.57 0.11 -15.85
N GLN A 136 -7.99 0.69 -14.73
CA GLN A 136 -7.66 2.06 -14.33
C GLN A 136 -7.52 2.12 -12.81
N LEU A 137 -6.77 3.11 -12.31
CA LEU A 137 -6.77 3.42 -10.89
C LEU A 137 -8.16 3.88 -10.45
N PRO A 138 -8.60 3.52 -9.24
CA PRO A 138 -9.84 4.05 -8.70
C PRO A 138 -9.70 5.55 -8.47
N THR A 139 -10.81 6.29 -8.57
CA THR A 139 -10.87 7.61 -7.96
C THR A 139 -10.81 7.46 -6.44
N GLU A 140 -10.40 8.52 -5.74
CA GLU A 140 -10.43 8.57 -4.27
C GLU A 140 -11.82 8.18 -3.72
N ALA A 141 -12.89 8.77 -4.28
CA ALA A 141 -14.26 8.43 -3.91
C ALA A 141 -14.64 6.96 -4.18
N GLN A 142 -14.13 6.34 -5.24
CA GLN A 142 -14.34 4.91 -5.48
C GLN A 142 -13.58 4.06 -4.46
N TRP A 143 -12.35 4.46 -4.12
CA TRP A 143 -11.52 3.77 -3.15
C TRP A 143 -12.14 3.83 -1.76
N GLU A 144 -12.52 5.01 -1.27
CA GLU A 144 -13.13 5.16 0.05
C GLU A 144 -14.52 4.48 0.11
N TYR A 145 -15.33 4.59 -0.95
CA TYR A 145 -16.61 3.89 -1.02
C TYR A 145 -16.47 2.37 -0.93
N ALA A 146 -15.45 1.81 -1.59
CA ALA A 146 -15.16 0.39 -1.54
C ALA A 146 -14.61 -0.03 -0.17
N ALA A 147 -13.66 0.74 0.38
CA ALA A 147 -13.02 0.48 1.65
C ALA A 147 -13.98 0.59 2.84
N GLY A 148 -14.88 1.58 2.83
CA GLY A 148 -15.88 1.74 3.88
C GLY A 148 -16.94 0.64 3.92
N ALA A 149 -17.04 -0.21 2.89
CA ALA A 149 -17.90 -1.40 2.85
C ALA A 149 -19.39 -1.16 3.25
N GLY A 150 -19.89 0.07 3.11
CA GLY A 150 -21.25 0.47 3.49
C GLY A 150 -21.45 0.82 4.96
N THR A 151 -20.38 0.93 5.76
CA THR A 151 -20.40 1.46 7.12
C THR A 151 -19.99 2.94 7.13
N ALA A 152 -20.17 3.58 8.28
CA ALA A 152 -19.65 4.93 8.57
C ALA A 152 -18.73 4.90 9.80
N THR A 153 -18.12 3.74 10.05
CA THR A 153 -17.23 3.49 11.18
C THR A 153 -15.81 3.93 10.85
N THR A 154 -14.99 4.14 11.88
CA THR A 154 -13.59 4.58 11.72
C THR A 154 -12.77 3.65 10.81
N TYR A 155 -12.97 2.34 10.92
CA TYR A 155 -12.32 1.31 10.09
C TYR A 155 -13.35 0.52 9.29
N PRO A 156 -12.95 -0.16 8.19
CA PRO A 156 -13.83 -1.02 7.40
C PRO A 156 -14.59 -2.09 8.21
N TRP A 157 -13.99 -2.56 9.30
CA TRP A 157 -14.54 -3.61 10.18
C TRP A 157 -15.19 -3.07 11.47
N GLY A 158 -15.09 -1.78 11.78
CA GLY A 158 -15.69 -1.22 12.99
C GLY A 158 -14.97 0.00 13.55
N GLU A 159 -15.16 0.28 14.85
CA GLU A 159 -14.61 1.48 15.51
C GLU A 159 -13.25 1.24 16.18
N SER A 160 -12.83 -0.02 16.32
CA SER A 160 -11.60 -0.38 17.01
C SER A 160 -10.60 -0.99 16.04
N LEU A 161 -9.35 -0.53 16.11
CA LEU A 161 -8.26 -1.04 15.26
C LEU A 161 -8.01 -2.54 15.51
N VAL A 162 -8.10 -2.92 16.78
CA VAL A 162 -8.00 -4.30 17.28
C VAL A 162 -9.23 -4.56 18.14
N ASP A 163 -9.95 -5.65 17.87
CA ASP A 163 -11.13 -6.04 18.63
C ASP A 163 -10.95 -7.45 19.24
N GLU A 164 -12.05 -8.06 19.68
CA GLU A 164 -12.05 -9.41 20.27
C GLU A 164 -11.61 -10.52 19.31
N HIS A 165 -11.59 -10.25 18.00
CA HIS A 165 -11.11 -11.14 16.95
C HIS A 165 -9.64 -10.89 16.59
N GLY A 166 -9.01 -9.86 17.15
CA GLY A 166 -7.58 -9.55 16.97
C GLY A 166 -7.32 -8.46 15.95
N PHE A 167 -6.20 -8.59 15.24
CA PHE A 167 -5.78 -7.64 14.21
C PHE A 167 -6.50 -7.91 12.89
N HIS A 168 -6.97 -6.84 12.23
CA HIS A 168 -7.66 -6.89 10.93
C HIS A 168 -6.87 -6.26 9.78
N ALA A 169 -5.70 -5.69 10.10
CA ALA A 169 -4.78 -5.10 9.13
C ALA A 169 -3.34 -5.19 9.64
N ASN A 170 -2.40 -5.21 8.69
CA ASN A 170 -0.98 -5.13 8.95
C ASN A 170 -0.61 -3.65 9.18
N THR A 171 -0.20 -3.34 10.41
CA THR A 171 0.15 -2.00 10.89
C THR A 171 1.36 -2.07 11.82
N TRP A 172 1.74 -0.96 12.47
CA TRP A 172 2.85 -0.99 13.42
C TRP A 172 2.37 -1.29 14.85
N GLN A 173 3.07 -2.18 15.56
CA GLN A 173 2.93 -2.35 17.01
C GLN A 173 4.29 -2.16 17.69
N GLY A 174 4.35 -1.41 18.79
CA GLY A 174 5.60 -1.09 19.49
C GLY A 174 5.96 0.39 19.44
N ASP A 175 7.25 0.68 19.57
CA ASP A 175 7.80 2.05 19.61
C ASP A 175 8.31 2.45 18.22
N PHE A 176 7.46 3.11 17.43
CA PHE A 176 7.85 3.61 16.12
C PHE A 176 8.90 4.73 16.24
N PRO A 177 9.99 4.74 15.43
CA PRO A 177 10.36 3.77 14.39
C PRO A 177 11.31 2.65 14.86
N ASN A 178 11.60 2.56 16.15
CA ASN A 178 12.72 1.80 16.72
C ASN A 178 12.45 0.30 16.87
N ASP A 179 11.21 -0.08 17.21
CA ASP A 179 10.83 -1.45 17.53
C ASP A 179 9.43 -1.78 16.99
N ASN A 180 9.36 -2.82 16.15
CA ASN A 180 8.11 -3.39 15.67
C ASN A 180 7.96 -4.81 16.23
N THR A 181 6.98 -5.01 17.11
CA THR A 181 6.75 -6.29 17.81
C THR A 181 6.11 -7.36 16.92
N ALA A 182 5.63 -6.99 15.73
CA ALA A 182 4.96 -7.87 14.76
C ALA A 182 3.83 -8.70 15.39
N GLU A 183 3.05 -8.09 16.27
CA GLU A 183 1.92 -8.74 16.95
C GLU A 183 0.82 -9.13 15.95
N ASP A 184 0.70 -8.41 14.84
CA ASP A 184 -0.18 -8.73 13.72
C ASP A 184 0.37 -9.82 12.77
N GLY A 185 1.60 -10.29 13.02
CA GLY A 185 2.29 -11.33 12.27
C GLY A 185 3.33 -10.86 11.26
N PHE A 186 3.47 -9.54 11.01
CA PHE A 186 4.33 -9.04 9.94
C PHE A 186 5.16 -7.81 10.35
N VAL A 187 6.48 -7.85 10.09
CA VAL A 187 7.35 -6.65 10.19
C VAL A 187 7.29 -5.83 8.89
N GLY A 188 7.24 -6.52 7.76
CA GLY A 188 7.15 -5.93 6.41
C GLY A 188 5.77 -6.10 5.82
N THR A 189 5.67 -6.29 4.50
CA THR A 189 4.39 -6.55 3.86
C THR A 189 3.79 -7.90 4.27
N ALA A 190 2.47 -8.01 4.20
CA ALA A 190 1.75 -9.28 4.32
C ALA A 190 1.28 -9.74 2.93
N PRO A 191 0.98 -11.04 2.74
CA PRO A 191 0.24 -11.50 1.56
C PRO A 191 -1.03 -10.67 1.34
N VAL A 192 -1.41 -10.42 0.09
CA VAL A 192 -2.57 -9.57 -0.23
C VAL A 192 -3.92 -10.15 0.19
N LYS A 193 -3.93 -11.42 0.63
CA LYS A 193 -5.08 -12.11 1.23
C LYS A 193 -4.73 -12.55 2.64
N SER A 194 -4.37 -11.59 3.46
CA SER A 194 -4.22 -11.72 4.90
C SER A 194 -5.42 -11.07 5.60
N TYR A 195 -5.70 -11.51 6.82
CA TYR A 195 -6.87 -11.11 7.62
C TYR A 195 -8.20 -11.61 7.00
N GLU A 196 -9.33 -11.18 7.57
CA GLU A 196 -10.68 -11.63 7.20
C GLU A 196 -11.29 -10.88 5.99
#